data_AF-A0A6J0V530-F1
#
_entry.id   AF-A0A6J0V530-F1
#
_cell.length_a   1.000
_cell.length_b   1.000
_cell.length_c   1.000
_cell.angle_alpha   90.00
_cell.angle_beta   90.00
_cell.angle_gamma   90.00
#
_symmetry.space_group_name_H-M   'P 1'
#
loop_
_entity.id
_entity.type
_entity.pdbx_description
1 polymer ?
#
loop_
_entity_poly.entity_id
_entity_poly.type
_entity_poly.pdbx_seq_one_letter_code
_entity_poly.pdbx_strand_id
1 'polypeptide(L)'
;MDNCTFPRYNENDIIVHIRTHLLTCTEAKNFSKNDLFPNVKPEVLHMIFMRTLQRVYGIRLEHFYMMPVTFETAYPQIFEGFLPIGNLFINMERFFPICRVSDFQIADVINPNALSYNPPSVQLVIGRICSPTH
;
A
#
# COMPACT_ATOMS: atom_id res chain seq x y z
N MET A 1 1.80 -2.04 26.06
CA MET A 1 2.81 -1.45 25.17
C MET A 1 3.27 -2.56 24.27
N ASP A 2 2.55 -2.76 23.18
CA ASP A 2 2.77 -3.88 22.27
C ASP A 2 4.08 -3.68 21.53
N ASN A 3 5.04 -4.56 21.84
CA ASN A 3 6.33 -4.64 21.21
C ASN A 3 6.15 -4.96 19.72
N CYS A 4 6.04 -3.94 18.87
CA CYS A 4 6.33 -4.10 17.46
C CYS A 4 7.81 -4.49 17.33
N THR A 5 8.09 -5.78 17.16
CA THR A 5 9.43 -6.41 17.03
C THR A 5 10.23 -6.00 15.78
N PHE A 6 9.92 -4.86 15.18
CA PHE A 6 10.31 -4.52 13.81
C PHE A 6 11.26 -3.32 13.78
N PRO A 7 12.22 -3.28 12.84
CA PRO A 7 13.11 -2.14 12.69
C PRO A 7 12.31 -0.88 12.38
N ARG A 8 12.47 0.17 13.19
CA ARG A 8 11.96 1.50 12.88
C ARG A 8 12.95 2.17 11.93
N TYR A 9 12.53 2.33 10.68
CA TYR A 9 13.32 3.05 9.68
C TYR A 9 13.13 4.56 9.83
N ASN A 10 14.19 5.33 9.59
CA ASN A 10 14.07 6.78 9.53
C ASN A 10 13.20 7.16 8.33
N GLU A 11 12.43 8.25 8.46
CA GLU A 11 11.56 8.75 7.39
C GLU A 11 12.34 8.99 6.09
N ASN A 12 13.58 9.49 6.18
CA ASN A 12 14.43 9.69 5.00
C ASN A 12 14.81 8.38 4.32
N ASP A 13 15.10 7.33 5.08
CA ASP A 13 15.48 6.02 4.55
C ASP A 13 14.30 5.36 3.84
N ILE A 14 13.10 5.52 4.40
CA ILE A 14 11.83 5.11 3.79
C ILE A 14 11.64 5.78 2.43
N ILE A 15 11.84 7.11 2.36
CA ILE A 15 11.68 7.87 1.11
C ILE A 15 12.69 7.43 0.07
N VAL A 16 13.97 7.28 0.46
CA VAL A 16 15.04 6.81 -0.44
C VAL A 16 14.69 5.43 -0.97
N HIS A 17 14.30 4.50 -0.10
CA HIS A 17 14.01 3.15 -0.54
C HIS A 17 12.84 3.11 -1.53
N ILE A 18 11.73 3.80 -1.25
CA ILE A 18 10.57 3.87 -2.16
C ILE A 18 11.00 4.38 -3.54
N ARG A 19 11.78 5.47 -3.58
CA ARG A 19 12.26 6.06 -4.85
C ARG A 19 13.16 5.12 -5.63
N THR A 20 13.99 4.34 -4.95
CA THR A 20 14.99 3.48 -5.61
C THR A 20 14.42 2.14 -6.04
N HIS A 21 13.51 1.55 -5.28
CA HIS A 21 13.10 0.14 -5.48
C HIS A 21 11.65 -0.06 -5.91
N LEU A 22 10.77 0.92 -5.68
CA LEU A 22 9.34 0.78 -5.96
C LEU A 22 8.86 1.70 -7.07
N LEU A 23 9.26 2.97 -7.04
CA LEU A 23 8.78 3.97 -7.99
C LEU A 23 9.61 3.97 -9.29
N THR A 24 8.95 4.34 -10.38
CA THR A 24 9.60 4.59 -11.67
C THR A 24 10.23 5.99 -11.72
N CYS A 25 11.21 6.23 -12.60
CA CYS A 25 11.99 7.48 -12.66
C CYS A 25 11.18 8.79 -12.62
N THR A 26 9.95 8.82 -13.14
CA THR A 26 9.07 10.00 -13.12
C THR A 26 8.35 10.15 -11.79
N GLU A 27 7.80 9.05 -11.24
CA GLU A 27 7.15 9.01 -9.94
C GLU A 27 8.15 9.31 -8.81
N ALA A 28 9.35 8.75 -8.89
CA ALA A 28 10.41 8.93 -7.90
C ALA A 28 10.87 10.40 -7.79
N LYS A 29 10.86 11.15 -8.90
CA LYS A 29 11.22 12.58 -8.93
C LYS A 29 10.18 13.45 -8.24
N ASN A 30 8.90 13.12 -8.42
CA ASN A 30 7.80 13.91 -7.87
C ASN A 30 7.44 13.51 -6.44
N PHE A 31 7.75 12.28 -6.04
CA PHE A 31 7.50 11.77 -4.71
C PHE A 31 8.42 12.42 -3.68
N SER A 32 7.86 13.00 -2.62
CA SER A 32 8.58 13.74 -1.58
C SER A 32 8.17 13.28 -0.18
N LYS A 33 8.92 13.73 0.84
CA LYS A 33 8.61 13.43 2.25
C LYS A 33 7.22 13.93 2.66
N ASN A 34 6.79 15.08 2.13
CA ASN A 34 5.52 15.72 2.45
C ASN A 34 4.29 14.93 1.96
N ASP A 35 4.51 13.93 1.11
CA ASP A 35 3.44 13.08 0.59
C ASP A 35 3.08 11.93 1.54
N LEU A 36 4.01 11.57 2.44
CA LEU A 36 3.83 10.54 3.46
C LEU A 36 3.77 11.09 4.88
N PHE A 37 4.45 12.20 5.17
CA PHE A 37 4.59 12.70 6.54
C PHE A 37 4.30 14.21 6.61
N PRO A 38 3.59 14.68 7.66
CA PRO A 38 2.97 13.92 8.75
C PRO A 38 1.63 13.29 8.38
N ASN A 39 0.97 13.77 7.33
CA ASN A 39 -0.31 13.27 6.84
C ASN A 39 -0.08 12.52 5.53
N VAL A 40 -0.50 11.26 5.49
CA VAL A 40 -0.34 10.43 4.30
C VAL A 40 -1.42 10.81 3.29
N LYS A 41 -1.01 11.11 2.05
CA LYS A 41 -1.95 11.27 0.94
C LYS A 41 -2.45 9.89 0.51
N PRO A 42 -3.77 9.62 0.52
CA PRO A 42 -4.32 8.32 0.14
C PRO A 42 -3.86 7.87 -1.25
N GLU A 43 -3.81 8.80 -2.21
CA GLU A 43 -3.43 8.53 -3.60
C GLU A 43 -1.98 8.05 -3.71
N VAL A 44 -1.10 8.62 -2.88
CA VAL A 44 0.32 8.26 -2.83
C VAL A 44 0.50 6.90 -2.19
N LEU A 45 -0.26 6.61 -1.13
CA LEU A 45 -0.27 5.30 -0.50
C LEU A 45 -0.77 4.21 -1.45
N HIS A 46 -1.86 4.47 -2.18
CA HIS A 46 -2.40 3.56 -3.19
C HIS A 46 -1.35 3.28 -4.27
N MET A 47 -0.67 4.31 -4.76
CA MET A 47 0.41 4.16 -5.73
C MET A 47 1.53 3.24 -5.19
N ILE A 48 1.99 3.44 -3.95
CA ILE A 48 3.03 2.61 -3.34
C ILE A 48 2.57 1.16 -3.21
N PHE A 49 1.35 0.92 -2.75
CA PHE A 49 0.80 -0.44 -2.61
C PHE A 49 0.62 -1.12 -3.97
N MET A 50 0.08 -0.42 -4.96
CA MET A 50 -0.03 -0.94 -6.33
C MET A 50 1.35 -1.31 -6.88
N ARG A 51 2.34 -0.42 -6.77
CA ARG A 51 3.72 -0.68 -7.23
C ARG A 51 4.35 -1.87 -6.52
N THR A 52 4.10 -2.01 -5.23
CA THR A 52 4.55 -3.16 -4.43
C THR A 52 3.97 -4.47 -4.96
N LEU A 53 2.65 -4.54 -5.16
CA LEU A 53 1.99 -5.73 -5.68
C LEU A 53 2.41 -6.05 -7.11
N GLN A 54 2.58 -5.03 -7.96
CA GLN A 54 3.14 -5.19 -9.31
C GLN A 54 4.54 -5.80 -9.26
N ARG A 55 5.36 -5.40 -8.28
CA ARG A 55 6.74 -5.89 -8.12
C ARG A 55 6.80 -7.31 -7.55
N VAL A 56 6.02 -7.60 -6.52
CA VAL A 56 6.05 -8.88 -5.79
C VAL A 56 5.30 -9.99 -6.52
N TYR A 57 4.11 -9.68 -7.05
CA TYR A 57 3.24 -10.67 -7.68
C TYR A 57 3.18 -10.55 -9.22
N GLY A 58 3.83 -9.55 -9.82
CA GLY A 58 3.76 -9.35 -11.27
C GLY A 58 2.39 -8.92 -11.78
N ILE A 59 1.51 -8.45 -10.88
CA ILE A 59 0.15 -8.01 -11.23
C ILE A 59 0.26 -6.79 -12.16
N ARG A 60 -0.59 -6.71 -13.19
CA ARG A 60 -0.67 -5.53 -14.08
C ARG A 60 -1.77 -4.57 -13.63
N LEU A 61 -1.69 -3.31 -14.05
CA LEU A 61 -2.69 -2.28 -13.73
C LEU A 61 -4.13 -2.74 -14.02
N GLU A 62 -4.36 -3.42 -15.16
CA GLU A 62 -5.69 -3.93 -15.53
C GLU A 62 -6.32 -4.87 -14.51
N HIS A 63 -5.54 -5.63 -13.75
CA HIS A 63 -6.07 -6.57 -12.76
C HIS A 63 -6.75 -5.85 -11.59
N PHE A 64 -6.34 -4.60 -11.30
CA PHE A 64 -7.01 -3.79 -10.28
C PHE A 64 -8.41 -3.34 -10.73
N TYR A 65 -8.67 -3.32 -12.03
CA TYR A 65 -9.97 -2.96 -12.61
C TYR A 65 -10.80 -4.18 -13.03
N MET A 66 -10.35 -5.40 -12.73
CA MET A 66 -11.13 -6.61 -12.99
C MET A 66 -12.24 -6.75 -11.94
N MET A 67 -13.48 -6.92 -12.41
CA MET A 67 -14.60 -7.23 -11.55
C MET A 67 -14.66 -8.76 -11.31
N PRO A 68 -14.79 -9.22 -10.05
CA PRO A 68 -14.96 -10.64 -9.78
C PRO A 68 -16.19 -11.19 -10.48
N VAL A 69 -16.08 -12.38 -11.08
CA VAL A 69 -17.24 -13.05 -11.72
C VAL A 69 -18.37 -13.36 -10.75
N THR A 70 -18.06 -13.47 -9.46
CA THR A 70 -19.03 -13.69 -8.38
C THR A 70 -19.74 -12.40 -7.94
N PHE A 71 -19.33 -11.25 -8.47
CA PHE A 71 -19.94 -9.96 -8.13
C PHE A 71 -21.10 -9.68 -9.10
N GLU A 72 -22.29 -10.10 -8.70
CA GLU A 72 -23.51 -9.89 -9.47
C GLU A 72 -24.03 -8.46 -9.25
N THR A 73 -24.00 -7.65 -10.31
CA THR A 73 -24.55 -6.28 -10.30
C THR A 73 -25.22 -5.97 -11.63
N ALA A 74 -26.35 -5.26 -11.57
CA ALA A 74 -27.08 -4.82 -12.75
C ALA A 74 -26.36 -3.69 -13.51
N TYR A 75 -25.44 -2.97 -12.85
CA TYR A 75 -24.74 -1.81 -13.42
C TYR A 75 -23.24 -1.82 -13.09
N PRO A 76 -22.44 -2.68 -13.77
CA PRO A 76 -20.99 -2.80 -13.56
C PRO A 76 -20.24 -1.46 -13.61
N GLN A 77 -20.63 -0.57 -14.52
CA GLN A 77 -19.98 0.72 -14.76
C GLN A 77 -19.94 1.65 -13.55
N ILE A 78 -20.89 1.51 -12.61
CA ILE A 78 -20.94 2.34 -11.39
C ILE A 78 -19.80 1.97 -10.42
N PHE A 79 -19.30 0.74 -10.52
CA PHE A 79 -18.28 0.21 -9.62
C PHE A 79 -16.85 0.41 -10.12
N GLU A 80 -16.64 0.89 -11.36
CA GLU A 80 -15.31 1.04 -11.95
C GLU A 80 -14.34 1.88 -11.09
N GLY A 81 -14.85 2.93 -10.43
CA GLY A 81 -14.05 3.75 -9.52
C GLY A 81 -13.68 3.05 -8.20
N PHE A 82 -14.46 2.05 -7.78
CA PHE A 82 -14.26 1.30 -6.53
C PHE A 82 -13.44 0.03 -6.72
N LEU A 83 -13.49 -0.58 -7.90
CA LEU A 83 -12.72 -1.79 -8.24
C LEU A 83 -11.23 -1.69 -7.87
N PRO A 84 -10.49 -0.62 -8.23
CA PRO A 84 -9.08 -0.54 -7.87
C PRO A 84 -8.84 -0.52 -6.36
N ILE A 85 -9.72 0.13 -5.59
CA ILE A 85 -9.63 0.19 -4.12
C ILE A 85 -9.90 -1.19 -3.52
N GLY A 86 -10.97 -1.86 -3.95
CA GLY A 86 -11.35 -3.18 -3.46
C GLY A 86 -10.31 -4.25 -3.80
N ASN A 87 -9.86 -4.30 -5.06
CA ASN A 87 -8.82 -5.23 -5.50
C ASN A 87 -7.48 -4.93 -4.80
N LEU A 88 -7.13 -3.66 -4.60
CA LEU A 88 -5.95 -3.29 -3.83
C LEU A 88 -6.03 -3.82 -2.40
N PHE A 89 -7.15 -3.60 -1.70
CA PHE A 89 -7.36 -4.11 -0.35
C PHE A 89 -7.21 -5.63 -0.26
N ILE A 90 -7.91 -6.39 -1.11
CA ILE A 90 -7.87 -7.86 -1.10
C ILE A 90 -6.44 -8.39 -1.32
N ASN A 91 -5.70 -7.80 -2.26
CA ASN A 91 -4.34 -8.24 -2.55
C ASN A 91 -3.36 -7.84 -1.42
N MET A 92 -3.52 -6.67 -0.83
CA MET A 92 -2.70 -6.23 0.30
C MET A 92 -3.00 -7.04 1.58
N GLU A 93 -4.27 -7.36 1.85
CA GLU A 93 -4.69 -8.24 2.95
C GLU A 93 -4.03 -9.62 2.86
N ARG A 94 -3.82 -10.14 1.65
CA ARG A 94 -3.08 -11.40 1.42
C ARG A 94 -1.56 -11.24 1.54
N PHE A 95 -1.03 -10.09 1.13
CA PHE A 95 0.41 -9.80 1.17
C PHE A 95 0.92 -9.52 2.59
N PHE A 96 0.16 -8.79 3.39
CA PHE A 96 0.60 -8.31 4.70
C PHE A 96 0.95 -9.40 5.71
N PRO A 97 0.22 -10.53 5.79
CA PRO A 97 0.61 -11.65 6.63
C PRO A 97 2.02 -12.19 6.29
N ILE A 98 2.44 -12.15 5.02
CA ILE A 98 3.80 -12.51 4.59
C ILE A 98 4.82 -11.51 5.16
N CYS A 99 4.46 -10.23 5.19
CA CYS A 99 5.23 -9.17 5.84
C CYS A 99 5.13 -9.17 7.37
N ARG A 100 4.39 -10.11 7.99
CA ARG A 100 4.06 -10.16 9.42
C ARG A 100 3.28 -8.94 9.94
N VAL A 101 2.46 -8.35 9.08
CA VAL A 101 1.46 -7.34 9.43
C VAL A 101 0.09 -8.05 9.42
N SER A 102 -0.60 -8.10 10.55
CA SER A 102 -1.83 -8.89 10.71
C SER A 102 -3.08 -8.03 10.97
N ASP A 103 -2.90 -6.73 11.15
CA ASP A 103 -3.92 -5.76 11.56
C ASP A 103 -4.32 -4.79 10.44
N PHE A 104 -4.03 -5.12 9.18
CA PHE A 104 -4.41 -4.29 8.04
C PHE A 104 -5.93 -4.27 7.83
N GLN A 105 -6.50 -3.08 7.68
CA GLN A 105 -7.94 -2.86 7.51
C GLN A 105 -8.23 -2.01 6.27
N ILE A 106 -9.46 -2.07 5.78
CA ILE A 106 -9.91 -1.25 4.63
C ILE A 106 -9.79 0.26 4.92
N ALA A 107 -9.91 0.65 6.20
CA ALA A 107 -9.73 2.04 6.63
C ALA A 107 -8.32 2.57 6.32
N ASP A 108 -7.29 1.72 6.37
CA ASP A 108 -5.91 2.09 6.04
C ASP A 108 -5.73 2.43 4.55
N VAL A 109 -6.62 1.92 3.70
CA VAL A 109 -6.67 2.25 2.27
C VAL A 109 -7.46 3.53 2.04
N ILE A 110 -8.66 3.64 2.60
CA ILE A 110 -9.58 4.74 2.28
C ILE A 110 -9.21 6.03 3.02
N ASN A 111 -8.76 5.91 4.26
CA ASN A 111 -8.43 7.06 5.11
C ASN A 111 -7.20 6.75 6.00
N PRO A 112 -5.99 6.81 5.43
CA PRO A 112 -4.76 6.55 6.18
C PRO A 112 -4.48 7.58 7.29
N ASN A 113 -5.20 8.72 7.31
CA ASN A 113 -5.08 9.75 8.35
C ASN A 113 -5.95 9.47 9.58
N ALA A 114 -6.99 8.63 9.46
CA ALA A 114 -7.77 8.16 10.60
C ALA A 114 -7.10 6.93 11.19
N LEU A 115 -6.01 7.16 11.95
CA LEU A 115 -5.60 6.33 13.09
C LEU A 115 -6.08 4.87 13.04
N SER A 116 -5.40 4.00 12.30
CA SER A 116 -5.10 2.73 12.97
C SER A 116 -4.22 3.09 14.16
N TYR A 117 -4.53 2.54 15.32
CA TYR A 117 -4.05 2.87 16.67
C TYR A 117 -2.53 2.80 16.88
N ASN A 118 -1.75 2.74 15.80
CA ASN A 118 -0.32 2.58 15.79
C ASN A 118 0.27 3.30 14.56
N PRO A 119 0.89 4.50 14.71
CA PRO A 119 1.72 5.12 13.66
C PRO A 119 2.78 4.19 13.02
N PRO A 120 3.20 3.06 13.62
CA PRO A 120 4.04 2.09 12.93
C PRO A 120 3.50 1.50 11.63
N SER A 121 2.19 1.40 11.34
CA SER A 121 1.70 0.52 10.26
C SER A 121 2.26 0.85 8.87
N VAL A 122 2.23 2.11 8.42
CA VAL A 122 2.77 2.48 7.10
C VAL A 122 4.30 2.38 7.05
N GLN A 123 5.00 2.77 8.13
CA GLN A 123 6.46 2.64 8.22
C GLN A 123 6.91 1.17 8.29
N LEU A 124 6.14 0.30 8.94
CA LEU A 124 6.35 -1.14 9.03
C LEU A 124 6.16 -1.80 7.67
N VAL A 125 5.04 -1.44 7.02
CA VAL A 125 4.67 -1.94 5.71
C VAL A 125 5.74 -1.57 4.69
N ILE A 126 6.12 -0.29 4.62
CA ILE A 126 7.18 0.14 3.73
C ILE A 126 8.49 -0.53 4.16
N GLY A 127 8.88 -0.48 5.43
CA GLY A 127 10.12 -1.10 5.93
C GLY A 127 10.26 -2.60 5.64
N ARG A 128 9.14 -3.35 5.54
CA ARG A 128 9.10 -4.77 5.18
C ARG A 128 9.13 -4.99 3.68
N ILE A 129 8.42 -4.17 2.89
CA ILE A 129 8.61 -4.11 1.43
C ILE A 129 10.08 -3.81 1.11
N CYS A 130 10.72 -3.02 1.97
CA CYS A 130 12.10 -2.57 1.83
C CYS A 130 13.18 -3.54 2.30
N SER A 131 12.82 -4.63 2.98
CA SER A 131 13.78 -5.60 3.51
C SER A 131 13.52 -6.98 2.89
N PRO A 132 13.99 -7.23 1.65
CA PRO A 132 13.81 -8.51 0.97
C PRO A 132 14.83 -9.57 1.43
N THR A 133 15.35 -9.51 2.65
CA THR A 133 16.37 -10.46 3.14
C THR A 133 15.92 -11.15 4.42
N HIS A 134 15.20 -12.26 4.24
CA HIS A 134 15.63 -13.57 4.74
C HIS A 134 14.96 -14.71 3.99
#